data_AF-A0AA39JXU4-F1
#
_entry.id   AF-A0AA39JXU4-F1
#
_cell.length_a   1.000
_cell.length_b   1.000
_cell.length_c   1.000
_cell.angle_alpha   90.00
_cell.angle_beta   90.00
_cell.angle_gamma   90.00
#
_symmetry.space_group_name_H-M   'P 1'
#
loop_
_entity.id
_entity.type
_entity.pdbx_description
1 polymer ?
#
loop_
_entity_poly.entity_id
_entity_poly.type
_entity_poly.pdbx_seq_one_letter_code
_entity_poly.pdbx_strand_id
1 'polypeptide(L)'
;MSAHTQSHLQVEAPSRSLDSLFPEGFSPVSPWLAPDHSSLRKAKHIARTQCWPRYYIVDFGISRQYDPSNEPPMEPPISGGDKHPPEHSIITVNTPWVDSCNPFPTDVYYLGSMLKRTFSVDTFPPLKFLSSLSDDMIRWDPNLRPTIGEVVQRFAELCNSWTTWQLRQPGCPKRVTLGQKLRRLKYIICPAMNS
;
A
#
# COMPACT_ATOMS: atom_id res chain seq x y z
N MET A 1 -19.12 -2.00 1.48
CA MET A 1 -18.82 -1.52 0.11
C MET A 1 -17.40 -1.96 -0.19
N SER A 2 -17.24 -2.95 -1.07
CA SER A 2 -15.92 -3.45 -1.45
C SER A 2 -15.59 -2.80 -2.79
N ALA A 3 -14.67 -1.83 -2.78
CA ALA A 3 -14.31 -1.05 -3.95
C ALA A 3 -12.98 -1.58 -4.49
N HIS A 4 -12.97 -2.02 -5.75
CA HIS A 4 -11.74 -2.40 -6.41
C HIS A 4 -10.86 -1.18 -6.60
N THR A 5 -9.68 -1.12 -5.98
CA THR A 5 -8.82 0.06 -6.12
C THR A 5 -7.36 -0.33 -6.24
N GLN A 6 -6.79 -0.15 -7.42
CA GLN A 6 -5.36 0.11 -7.53
C GLN A 6 -5.14 1.56 -7.08
N SER A 7 -5.21 1.78 -5.78
CA SER A 7 -5.13 3.12 -5.20
C SER A 7 -3.69 3.59 -5.21
N HIS A 8 -3.43 4.74 -5.82
CA HIS A 8 -2.35 5.58 -5.35
C HIS A 8 -2.85 6.16 -4.02
N LEU A 9 -2.23 5.80 -2.89
CA LEU A 9 -2.52 6.46 -1.62
C LEU A 9 -1.95 7.89 -1.70
N GLN A 10 -2.73 8.81 -2.24
CA GLN A 10 -2.37 10.21 -2.29
C GLN A 10 -2.90 10.88 -1.03
N VAL A 11 -2.00 11.50 -0.28
CA VAL A 11 -2.40 12.33 0.86
C VAL A 11 -3.00 13.61 0.32
N GLU A 12 -4.30 13.61 0.01
CA GLU A 12 -5.00 14.84 -0.34
C GLU A 12 -5.81 15.30 0.86
N ALA A 13 -5.18 16.01 1.79
CA ALA A 13 -5.90 16.54 2.93
C ALA A 13 -6.87 17.63 2.45
N PRO A 14 -8.08 17.78 3.03
CA PRO A 14 -8.93 18.95 2.75
C PRO A 14 -8.08 20.20 2.97
N SER A 15 -8.21 21.21 2.11
CA SER A 15 -7.34 22.41 2.11
C SER A 15 -7.01 22.92 3.52
N ARG A 16 -8.01 23.00 4.41
CA ARG A 16 -7.85 23.38 5.82
C ARG A 16 -6.81 22.58 6.62
N SER A 17 -6.65 21.28 6.35
CA SER A 17 -5.69 20.43 7.04
C SER A 17 -4.29 20.43 6.43
N LEU A 18 -4.17 20.72 5.12
CA LEU A 18 -2.87 21.01 4.49
C LEU A 18 -2.37 22.39 4.92
N ASP A 19 -3.26 23.38 5.02
CA ASP A 19 -2.93 24.73 5.51
C ASP A 19 -2.41 24.68 6.95
N SER A 20 -2.98 23.79 7.79
CA SER A 20 -2.44 23.59 9.14
C SER A 20 -1.13 22.80 9.17
N LEU A 21 -0.92 21.86 8.24
CA LEU A 21 0.31 21.08 8.19
C LEU A 21 1.48 21.89 7.60
N PHE A 22 1.19 22.80 6.67
CA PHE A 22 2.12 23.69 5.98
C PHE A 22 1.64 25.15 6.11
N PRO A 23 1.87 25.81 7.27
CA PRO A 23 1.33 27.15 7.54
C PRO A 23 1.85 28.24 6.58
N GLU A 24 2.96 27.98 5.90
CA GLU A 24 3.56 28.89 4.90
C GLU A 24 3.48 28.32 3.47
N GLY A 25 2.67 27.27 3.26
CA GLY A 25 2.54 26.55 2.00
C GLY A 25 3.71 25.62 1.66
N PHE A 26 3.58 24.94 0.52
CA PHE A 26 4.60 24.04 -0.04
C PHE A 26 4.55 24.06 -1.58
N SER A 27 5.59 23.54 -2.23
CA SER A 27 5.62 23.32 -3.68
C SER A 27 4.84 22.05 -4.06
N PRO A 28 3.81 22.11 -4.92
CA PRO A 28 3.02 20.93 -5.32
C PRO A 28 3.85 19.82 -5.97
N VAL A 29 4.93 20.20 -6.67
CA VAL A 29 5.84 19.26 -7.35
C VAL A 29 6.87 18.67 -6.38
N SER A 30 7.20 19.38 -5.31
CA SER A 30 8.19 18.96 -4.31
C SER A 30 7.74 19.36 -2.92
N PRO A 31 6.91 18.55 -2.23
CA PRO A 31 6.25 18.93 -0.98
C PRO A 31 7.19 19.23 0.21
N TRP A 32 8.48 18.92 0.08
CA TRP A 32 9.52 19.28 1.04
C TRP A 32 10.11 20.67 0.82
N LEU A 33 9.78 21.35 -0.28
CA LEU A 33 10.24 22.70 -0.62
C LEU A 33 9.13 23.72 -0.41
N ALA A 34 9.54 24.93 -0.06
CA ALA A 34 8.66 26.08 0.03
C ALA A 34 8.01 26.42 -1.34
N PRO A 35 6.90 27.17 -1.36
CA PRO A 35 6.20 27.50 -2.61
C PRO A 35 7.04 28.26 -3.62
N ASP A 36 8.06 28.99 -3.14
CA ASP A 36 8.95 29.77 -3.99
C ASP A 36 9.90 28.83 -4.75
N HIS A 37 9.53 28.51 -5.99
CA HIS A 37 10.27 27.66 -6.93
C HIS A 37 11.72 28.10 -7.21
N SER A 38 12.13 29.27 -6.72
CA SER A 38 13.46 29.86 -6.88
C SER A 38 14.43 29.52 -5.76
N SER A 39 13.96 29.03 -4.60
CA SER A 39 14.83 28.70 -3.47
C SER A 39 14.75 27.22 -3.13
N LEU A 40 15.90 26.59 -2.85
CA LEU A 40 15.95 25.23 -2.29
C LEU A 40 15.54 25.22 -0.80
N ARG A 41 14.75 26.23 -0.37
CA ARG A 41 14.30 26.39 1.02
C ARG A 41 13.30 25.29 1.33
N LYS A 42 13.47 24.67 2.50
CA LYS A 42 12.55 23.64 2.98
C LYS A 42 11.23 24.28 3.39
N ALA A 43 10.12 23.61 3.05
CA ALA A 43 8.80 24.00 3.53
C ALA A 43 8.73 23.89 5.05
N LYS A 44 8.20 24.92 5.70
CA LYS A 44 7.88 24.88 7.12
C LYS A 44 6.65 24.00 7.31
N HIS A 45 6.76 23.00 8.19
CA HIS A 45 5.69 22.05 8.45
C HIS A 45 5.56 21.74 9.93
N ILE A 46 4.33 21.43 10.34
CA ILE A 46 4.01 20.90 11.67
C ILE A 46 4.15 19.37 11.64
N ALA A 47 4.52 18.76 12.76
CA ALA A 47 4.58 17.31 12.86
C ALA A 47 3.18 16.70 12.70
N ARG A 48 3.07 15.59 11.95
CA ARG A 48 1.81 14.85 11.73
C ARG A 48 1.17 14.32 13.02
N THR A 49 1.92 14.23 14.11
CA THR A 49 1.42 13.83 15.44
C THR A 49 0.78 14.98 16.22
N GLN A 50 1.10 16.22 15.87
CA GLN A 50 0.51 17.45 16.42
C GLN A 50 -0.68 17.93 15.57
N CYS A 51 -0.59 17.76 14.25
CA CYS A 51 -1.67 18.01 13.31
C CYS A 51 -1.98 16.71 12.56
N TRP A 52 -3.06 16.03 12.93
CA TRP A 52 -3.44 14.74 12.34
C TRP A 52 -3.97 14.94 10.92
N PRO A 53 -3.22 14.51 9.88
CA PRO A 53 -3.70 14.65 8.50
C PRO A 53 -4.79 13.62 8.22
N ARG A 54 -5.74 13.99 7.35
CA ARG A 54 -6.67 13.02 6.74
C ARG A 54 -6.04 12.44 5.49
N TYR A 55 -6.14 11.12 5.35
CA TYR A 55 -5.66 10.39 4.18
C TYR A 55 -6.85 10.00 3.33
N TYR A 56 -6.73 10.17 2.01
CA TYR A 56 -7.76 9.81 1.06
C TYR A 56 -7.17 8.80 0.09
N ILE A 57 -8.03 7.90 -0.35
CA ILE A 57 -7.75 7.04 -1.50
C ILE A 57 -8.31 7.78 -2.70
N VAL A 58 -7.48 7.96 -3.72
CA VAL A 58 -7.84 8.67 -4.94
C VAL A 58 -7.53 7.79 -6.15
N ASP A 59 -7.85 8.33 -7.33
CA ASP A 59 -7.56 7.72 -8.63
C ASP A 59 -8.37 6.44 -8.89
N PHE A 60 -9.70 6.60 -8.89
CA PHE A 60 -10.67 5.53 -9.14
C PHE A 60 -10.88 5.23 -10.64
N GLY A 61 -9.97 5.69 -11.52
CA GLY A 61 -10.15 5.60 -12.98
C GLY A 61 -10.27 4.18 -13.53
N ILE A 62 -9.79 3.18 -12.78
CA ILE A 62 -9.90 1.76 -13.09
C ILE A 62 -10.64 0.97 -12.00
N SER A 63 -11.34 1.68 -11.11
CA SER A 63 -12.10 1.07 -10.03
C SER A 63 -13.45 0.56 -10.48
N ARG A 64 -13.96 -0.46 -9.78
CA ARG A 64 -15.29 -1.03 -9.99
C ARG A 64 -16.07 -1.04 -8.68
N GLN A 65 -17.37 -0.84 -8.79
CA GLN A 65 -18.31 -0.92 -7.69
C GLN A 65 -19.14 -2.20 -7.83
N TYR A 66 -19.20 -2.97 -6.76
CA TYR A 66 -19.95 -4.22 -6.69
C TYR A 66 -21.06 -4.11 -5.66
N ASP A 67 -22.21 -4.73 -5.97
CA ASP A 67 -23.30 -4.91 -5.02
C ASP A 67 -22.88 -5.96 -3.98
N PRO A 68 -22.84 -5.64 -2.67
CA PRO A 68 -22.50 -6.60 -1.63
C PRO A 68 -23.48 -7.76 -1.50
N SER A 69 -24.67 -7.65 -2.09
CA SER A 69 -25.71 -8.70 -2.10
C SER A 69 -25.44 -9.79 -3.14
N ASN A 70 -24.53 -9.52 -4.09
CA ASN A 70 -24.16 -10.47 -5.14
C ASN A 70 -22.99 -11.35 -4.71
N GLU A 71 -22.88 -12.51 -5.35
CA GLU A 71 -21.69 -13.36 -5.27
C GLU A 71 -20.43 -12.61 -5.73
N PRO A 72 -19.24 -13.00 -5.24
CA PRO A 72 -17.99 -12.38 -5.66
C PRO A 72 -17.86 -12.37 -7.19
N PRO A 73 -17.53 -11.21 -7.78
CA PRO A 73 -17.45 -11.06 -9.22
C PRO A 73 -16.29 -11.90 -9.76
N MET A 74 -16.49 -12.50 -10.93
CA MET A 74 -15.45 -13.18 -11.69
C MET A 74 -15.25 -12.39 -12.98
N GLU A 75 -14.13 -11.69 -13.08
CA GLU A 75 -13.89 -10.75 -14.18
C GLU A 75 -12.49 -10.88 -14.75
N PRO A 76 -12.28 -10.53 -16.04
CA PRO A 76 -10.96 -10.46 -16.62
C PRO A 76 -10.04 -9.56 -15.78
N PRO A 77 -8.81 -10.00 -15.50
CA PRO A 77 -7.89 -9.23 -14.69
C PRO A 77 -7.57 -7.88 -15.34
N ILE A 78 -7.66 -6.79 -14.56
CA ILE A 78 -7.32 -5.45 -15.06
C ILE A 78 -5.81 -5.27 -14.96
N SER A 79 -5.14 -5.20 -16.11
CA SER A 79 -3.71 -4.86 -16.16
C SER A 79 -3.52 -3.35 -16.00
N GLY A 80 -3.28 -2.90 -14.77
CA GLY A 80 -2.84 -1.54 -14.49
C GLY A 80 -1.33 -1.33 -14.61
N GLY A 81 -0.82 -0.23 -14.04
CA GLY A 81 0.61 0.10 -14.11
C GLY A 81 1.53 -0.89 -13.37
N ASP A 82 1.00 -1.56 -12.34
CA ASP A 82 1.68 -2.63 -11.61
C ASP A 82 1.15 -4.02 -12.03
N LYS A 83 2.03 -4.83 -12.63
CA LYS A 83 1.77 -6.18 -13.17
C LYS A 83 2.33 -7.30 -12.30
N HIS A 84 2.68 -7.01 -11.05
CA HIS A 84 3.25 -8.01 -10.14
C HIS A 84 2.29 -9.03 -9.53
N PRO A 85 0.95 -8.80 -9.42
CA PRO A 85 0.08 -9.85 -8.92
C PRO A 85 0.18 -11.13 -9.76
N PRO A 86 0.19 -12.31 -9.12
CA PRO A 86 0.19 -13.61 -9.79
C PRO A 86 -0.85 -13.73 -10.91
N GLU A 87 -2.03 -13.17 -10.67
CA GLU A 87 -3.20 -13.20 -11.53
C GLU A 87 -3.01 -12.37 -12.82
N HIS A 88 -2.07 -11.43 -12.80
CA HIS A 88 -1.81 -10.48 -13.90
C HIS A 88 -0.52 -10.79 -14.67
N SER A 89 0.30 -11.73 -14.18
CA SER A 89 1.64 -12.00 -14.70
C SER A 89 1.64 -13.06 -15.80
N ILE A 90 1.90 -12.63 -17.05
CA ILE A 90 2.00 -13.46 -18.26
C ILE A 90 3.06 -14.58 -18.13
N ILE A 91 4.08 -14.40 -17.28
CA ILE A 91 5.18 -15.38 -17.09
C ILE A 91 4.76 -16.55 -16.18
N THR A 92 3.75 -16.35 -15.34
CA THR A 92 3.43 -17.26 -14.24
C THR A 92 2.01 -17.82 -14.27
N VAL A 93 1.13 -17.26 -15.11
CA VAL A 93 -0.05 -18.02 -15.58
C VAL A 93 0.47 -19.13 -16.49
N ASN A 94 0.57 -20.34 -15.95
CA ASN A 94 0.49 -21.52 -16.80
C ASN A 94 -0.82 -21.44 -17.56
N THR A 95 -0.78 -21.71 -18.86
CA THR A 95 -1.98 -21.82 -19.67
C THR A 95 -3.01 -22.77 -19.02
N PRO A 96 -4.30 -22.41 -19.02
CA PRO A 96 -4.88 -21.24 -19.70
C PRO A 96 -4.75 -19.96 -18.88
N TRP A 97 -4.67 -18.84 -19.59
CA TRP A 97 -4.87 -17.51 -19.03
C TRP A 97 -6.04 -17.53 -18.05
N VAL A 98 -5.91 -16.90 -16.89
CA VAL A 98 -7.07 -16.73 -16.00
C VAL A 98 -7.99 -15.72 -16.67
N ASP A 99 -8.95 -16.22 -17.45
CA ASP A 99 -9.92 -15.41 -18.19
C ASP A 99 -10.83 -14.61 -17.25
N SER A 100 -10.94 -15.05 -16.00
CA SER A 100 -11.66 -14.33 -14.94
C SER A 100 -11.13 -14.68 -13.56
N CYS A 101 -10.88 -13.68 -12.72
CA CYS A 101 -10.51 -13.86 -11.32
C CYS A 101 -11.43 -13.07 -10.39
N ASN A 102 -11.53 -13.54 -9.14
CA ASN A 102 -12.08 -12.71 -8.08
C ASN A 102 -11.08 -11.58 -7.83
N PRO A 103 -11.50 -10.32 -7.98
CA PRO A 103 -10.58 -9.23 -7.90
C PRO A 103 -10.20 -8.92 -6.42
N PHE A 104 -11.03 -9.23 -5.41
CA PHE A 104 -10.80 -8.79 -4.02
C PHE A 104 -9.47 -9.28 -3.41
N PRO A 105 -9.05 -10.56 -3.58
CA PRO A 105 -7.73 -11.00 -3.15
C PRO A 105 -6.57 -10.27 -3.83
N THR A 106 -6.77 -9.74 -5.05
CA THR A 106 -5.77 -8.96 -5.78
C THR A 106 -5.54 -7.60 -5.11
N ASP A 107 -6.59 -6.95 -4.60
CA ASP A 107 -6.44 -5.71 -3.83
C ASP A 107 -5.68 -5.92 -2.52
N VAL A 108 -5.95 -7.04 -1.83
CA VAL A 108 -5.19 -7.44 -0.64
C VAL A 108 -3.71 -7.63 -0.98
N TYR A 109 -3.41 -8.26 -2.12
CA TYR A 109 -2.03 -8.41 -2.61
C TYR A 109 -1.38 -7.05 -2.86
N TYR A 110 -2.07 -6.12 -3.53
CA TYR A 110 -1.53 -4.78 -3.77
C TYR A 110 -1.23 -4.04 -2.47
N LEU A 111 -2.11 -4.12 -1.47
CA LEU A 111 -1.87 -3.53 -0.14
C LEU A 111 -0.67 -4.16 0.57
N GLY A 112 -0.56 -5.49 0.57
CA GLY A 112 0.59 -6.19 1.17
C GLY A 112 1.90 -5.85 0.45
N SER A 113 1.87 -5.78 -0.88
CA SER A 113 2.99 -5.37 -1.72
C SER A 113 3.40 -3.93 -1.44
N MET A 114 2.46 -3.02 -1.22
CA MET A 114 2.72 -1.64 -0.80
C MET A 114 3.41 -1.59 0.58
N LEU A 115 2.95 -2.37 1.56
CA LEU A 115 3.61 -2.47 2.88
C LEU A 115 5.07 -2.91 2.72
N LYS A 116 5.34 -3.94 1.91
CA LYS A 116 6.70 -4.45 1.69
C LYS A 116 7.57 -3.55 0.83
N ARG A 117 7.05 -2.97 -0.26
CA ARG A 117 7.85 -2.22 -1.25
C ARG A 117 7.93 -0.74 -0.94
N THR A 118 6.88 -0.14 -0.41
CA THR A 118 6.87 1.30 -0.11
C THR A 118 7.34 1.53 1.32
N PHE A 119 6.75 0.81 2.28
CA PHE A 119 7.07 0.99 3.70
C PHE A 119 8.24 0.12 4.20
N SER A 120 8.69 -0.84 3.39
CA SER A 120 9.85 -1.70 3.69
C SER A 120 9.74 -2.41 5.04
N VAL A 121 8.53 -2.87 5.39
CA VAL A 121 8.19 -3.45 6.72
C VAL A 121 9.18 -4.54 7.16
N ASP A 122 9.69 -5.36 6.24
CA ASP A 122 10.67 -6.42 6.56
C ASP A 122 11.97 -5.88 7.18
N THR A 123 12.35 -4.65 6.84
CA THR A 123 13.64 -4.05 7.20
C THR A 123 13.54 -2.78 8.01
N PHE A 124 12.33 -2.23 8.18
CA PHE A 124 12.12 -0.98 8.89
C PHE A 124 11.58 -1.29 10.30
N PRO A 125 12.44 -1.21 11.35
CA PRO A 125 12.09 -1.70 12.68
C PRO A 125 10.76 -1.15 13.24
N PRO A 126 10.40 0.13 13.06
CA PRO A 126 9.14 0.67 13.57
C PRO A 126 7.89 0.03 12.97
N LEU A 127 7.97 -0.58 11.77
CA LEU A 127 6.84 -1.25 11.13
C LEU A 127 7.06 -2.76 10.97
N LYS A 128 8.12 -3.31 11.55
CA LYS A 128 8.48 -4.73 11.39
C LYS A 128 7.41 -5.67 11.94
N PHE A 129 6.63 -5.22 12.91
CA PHE A 129 5.52 -5.98 13.46
C PHE A 129 4.40 -6.27 12.45
N LEU A 130 4.34 -5.52 11.34
CA LEU A 130 3.40 -5.77 10.24
C LEU A 130 3.93 -6.79 9.22
N SER A 131 5.17 -7.26 9.36
CA SER A 131 5.83 -8.12 8.37
C SER A 131 5.03 -9.41 8.12
N SER A 132 4.65 -10.13 9.18
CA SER A 132 3.91 -11.39 9.05
C SER A 132 2.55 -11.20 8.40
N LEU A 133 1.81 -10.16 8.80
CA LEU A 133 0.55 -9.81 8.17
C LEU A 133 0.75 -9.52 6.67
N SER A 134 1.78 -8.76 6.32
CA SER A 134 2.08 -8.45 4.92
C SER A 134 2.52 -9.67 4.12
N ASP A 135 3.16 -10.68 4.74
CA ASP A 135 3.52 -11.95 4.10
C ASP A 135 2.26 -12.74 3.71
N ASP A 136 1.28 -12.82 4.62
CA ASP A 136 0.00 -13.49 4.36
C ASP A 136 -0.79 -12.79 3.25
N MET A 137 -0.76 -11.45 3.20
CA MET A 137 -1.44 -10.65 2.18
C MET A 137 -0.89 -10.86 0.77
N ILE A 138 0.39 -11.22 0.62
CA ILE A 138 1.05 -11.39 -0.69
C ILE A 138 1.24 -12.85 -1.11
N ARG A 139 0.53 -13.79 -0.48
CA ARG A 139 0.62 -15.21 -0.85
C ARG A 139 0.27 -15.40 -2.32
N TRP A 140 0.97 -16.34 -2.95
CA TRP A 140 0.83 -16.59 -4.38
C TRP A 140 -0.60 -17.01 -4.74
N ASP A 141 -1.12 -18.03 -4.06
CA ASP A 141 -2.51 -18.47 -4.22
C ASP A 141 -3.47 -17.43 -3.61
N PRO A 142 -4.38 -16.83 -4.40
CA PRO A 142 -5.34 -15.85 -3.91
C PRO A 142 -6.27 -16.40 -2.84
N ASN A 143 -6.60 -17.69 -2.85
CA ASN A 143 -7.50 -18.30 -1.87
C ASN A 143 -6.85 -18.44 -0.49
N LEU A 144 -5.53 -18.36 -0.45
CA LEU A 144 -4.74 -18.47 0.76
C LEU A 144 -4.46 -17.10 1.41
N ARG A 145 -4.85 -16.00 0.75
CA ARG A 145 -4.75 -14.65 1.29
C ARG A 145 -5.90 -14.39 2.28
N PRO A 146 -5.65 -13.61 3.34
CA PRO A 146 -6.71 -13.15 4.21
C PRO A 146 -7.67 -12.22 3.47
N THR A 147 -8.94 -12.25 3.85
CA THR A 147 -9.92 -11.25 3.43
C THR A 147 -9.56 -9.87 3.98
N ILE A 148 -10.05 -8.79 3.35
CA ILE A 148 -9.80 -7.44 3.86
C ILE A 148 -10.33 -7.23 5.29
N GLY A 149 -11.42 -7.91 5.67
CA GLY A 149 -11.95 -7.89 7.02
C GLY A 149 -10.97 -8.50 8.04
N GLU A 150 -10.42 -9.67 7.73
CA GLU A 150 -9.39 -10.31 8.55
C GLU A 150 -8.11 -9.47 8.63
N VAL A 151 -7.71 -8.83 7.52
CA VAL A 151 -6.55 -7.91 7.52
C VAL A 151 -6.78 -6.74 8.47
N VAL A 152 -7.95 -6.10 8.41
CA VAL A 152 -8.30 -4.97 9.30
C VAL A 152 -8.30 -5.41 10.77
N GLN A 153 -8.88 -6.58 11.07
CA GLN A 153 -8.89 -7.13 12.42
C GLN A 153 -7.47 -7.40 12.93
N ARG A 154 -6.66 -8.16 12.18
CA ARG A 154 -5.28 -8.49 12.56
C ARG A 154 -4.41 -7.24 12.69
N PHE A 155 -4.61 -6.25 11.81
CA PHE A 155 -3.92 -4.96 11.91
C PHE A 155 -4.26 -4.24 13.21
N ALA A 156 -5.54 -4.19 13.59
CA ALA A 156 -5.97 -3.58 14.84
C ALA A 156 -5.39 -4.30 16.06
N GLU A 157 -5.41 -5.64 16.08
CA GLU A 157 -4.80 -6.45 17.13
C GLU A 157 -3.29 -6.18 17.26
N LEU A 158 -2.57 -6.14 16.13
CA LEU A 158 -1.15 -5.81 16.10
C LEU A 158 -0.89 -4.41 16.64
N CYS A 159 -1.66 -3.40 16.23
CA CYS A 159 -1.53 -2.04 16.77
C CYS A 159 -1.81 -1.97 18.27
N ASN A 160 -2.81 -2.70 18.76
CA ASN A 160 -3.17 -2.73 20.18
C ASN A 160 -2.11 -3.43 21.05
N SER A 161 -1.30 -4.30 20.46
CA SER A 161 -0.16 -4.92 21.15
C SER A 161 1.04 -3.97 21.35
N TRP A 162 0.99 -2.77 20.76
CA TRP A 162 2.05 -1.77 20.84
C TRP A 162 1.62 -0.55 21.66
N THR A 163 2.56 0.01 22.40
CA THR A 163 2.32 1.27 23.12
C THR A 163 2.22 2.45 22.15
N THR A 164 1.50 3.50 22.56
CA THR A 164 1.40 4.74 21.78
C THR A 164 2.76 5.35 21.44
N TRP A 165 3.75 5.20 22.32
CA TRP A 165 5.10 5.69 22.08
C TRP A 165 5.80 4.91 20.96
N GLN A 166 5.69 3.58 20.96
CA GLN A 166 6.27 2.75 19.91
C GLN A 166 5.61 3.01 18.54
N LEU A 167 4.29 3.20 18.52
CA LEU A 167 3.55 3.55 17.29
C LEU A 167 3.90 4.96 16.75
N ARG A 168 4.41 5.86 17.61
CA ARG A 168 4.80 7.23 17.25
C ARG A 168 6.30 7.40 17.07
N GLN A 169 7.06 6.31 17.06
CA GLN A 169 8.49 6.34 16.78
C GLN A 169 8.72 7.06 15.44
N PRO A 170 9.47 8.18 15.42
CA PRO A 170 9.76 8.85 14.18
C PRO A 170 10.63 7.94 13.31
N GLY A 171 10.31 7.89 12.02
CA GLY A 171 11.20 7.24 11.08
C GLY A 171 10.69 7.36 9.66
N CYS A 172 11.65 7.38 8.75
CA CYS A 172 11.42 7.18 7.34
C CYS A 172 12.05 5.84 7.00
N PRO A 173 11.33 4.93 6.32
CA PRO A 173 11.99 3.79 5.68
C PRO A 173 13.17 4.34 4.88
N LYS A 174 14.39 3.85 5.13
CA LYS A 174 15.57 4.31 4.38
C LYS A 174 15.31 4.08 2.90
N ARG A 175 15.71 5.04 2.04
CA ARG A 175 15.64 4.87 0.58
C ARG A 175 16.29 3.53 0.22
N VAL A 176 15.56 2.78 -0.60
CA VAL A 176 15.85 1.39 -0.98
C VAL A 176 17.29 1.26 -1.48
N THR A 177 18.12 0.52 -0.74
CA THR A 177 19.47 0.17 -1.20
C THR A 177 19.41 -0.89 -2.30
N LEU A 178 20.47 -1.05 -3.09
CA LEU A 178 20.56 -2.08 -4.14
C LEU A 178 20.27 -3.50 -3.58
N GLY A 179 20.74 -3.80 -2.36
CA GLY A 179 20.45 -5.06 -1.67
C GLY A 179 18.98 -5.22 -1.23
N GLN A 180 18.26 -4.14 -0.95
CA GLN A 180 16.82 -4.18 -0.74
C GLN A 180 16.05 -4.34 -2.08
N LYS A 181 16.57 -3.81 -3.20
CA LYS A 181 16.03 -4.11 -4.54
C LYS A 181 16.20 -5.59 -4.90
N LEU A 182 17.33 -6.21 -4.56
CA LEU A 182 17.54 -7.64 -4.77
C LEU A 182 16.61 -8.51 -3.91
N ARG A 183 16.33 -8.13 -2.66
CA ARG A 183 15.31 -8.81 -1.84
C ARG A 183 13.90 -8.68 -2.41
N ARG A 184 13.59 -7.59 -3.13
CA ARG A 184 12.31 -7.42 -3.84
C ARG A 184 12.16 -8.41 -5.01
N LEU A 185 13.27 -8.84 -5.63
CA LEU A 185 13.23 -9.89 -6.66
C LEU A 185 12.73 -11.22 -6.09
N LYS A 186 12.94 -11.51 -4.79
CA LYS A 186 12.37 -12.73 -4.17
C LYS A 186 10.84 -12.77 -4.27
N TYR A 187 10.18 -11.62 -4.12
CA TYR A 187 8.72 -11.51 -4.25
C TYR A 187 8.23 -11.48 -5.70
N ILE A 188 9.12 -11.29 -6.67
CA ILE A 188 8.83 -11.27 -8.11
C ILE A 188 9.13 -12.64 -8.74
N ILE A 189 10.14 -13.35 -8.23
CA ILE A 189 10.73 -14.52 -8.88
C ILE A 189 10.31 -15.83 -8.21
N CYS A 190 9.92 -15.88 -6.93
CA CYS A 190 9.70 -17.17 -6.26
C CYS A 190 8.56 -17.99 -6.91
N PRO A 191 8.88 -19.12 -7.58
CA PRO A 191 7.97 -20.25 -7.62
C PRO A 191 7.93 -20.81 -6.20
N ALA A 192 6.78 -21.36 -5.79
CA ALA A 192 6.67 -22.07 -4.53
C ALA A 192 7.77 -23.13 -4.40
N MET A 193 8.73 -22.90 -3.50
CA MET A 193 9.48 -23.96 -2.85
C MET A 193 9.14 -23.87 -1.38
N ASN A 194 8.09 -24.59 -1.00
CA ASN A 194 7.93 -25.22 0.31
C ASN A 194 6.71 -26.14 0.19
N SER A 195 7.02 -27.42 0.01
CA SER A 195 6.15 -28.57 0.27
C SER A 195 5.80 -28.67 1.75
#